data_AF-A0A1F9UGI4-F1
#
_entry.id   AF-A0A1F9UGI4-F1
#
_cell.length_a   1.000
_cell.length_b   1.000
_cell.length_c   1.000
_cell.angle_alpha   90.00
_cell.angle_beta   90.00
_cell.angle_gamma   90.00
#
_symmetry.space_group_name_H-M   'P 1'
#
loop_
_entity.id
_entity.type
_entity.pdbx_description
1 polymer ?
#
loop_
_entity_poly.entity_id
_entity_poly.type
_entity_poly.pdbx_seq_one_letter_code
_entity_poly.pdbx_strand_id
1 'polypeptide(L)' 'MDARQLAAYLGVSVQSIYCRVSRKELPLYKLGRLTRFKADEIDAWLATKHVEPVAPLDI' A
#
# COMPACT_ATOMS: atom_id res chain seq x y z
N MET A 1 -2.08 -11.83 1.08
CA MET A 1 -1.79 -11.33 2.43
C MET A 1 -3.01 -10.62 3.02
N ASP A 2 -3.14 -10.54 4.34
CA ASP A 2 -4.14 -9.72 5.04
C ASP A 2 -3.61 -8.33 5.42
N ALA A 3 -4.45 -7.49 5.99
CA ALA A 3 -4.13 -6.10 6.33
C ALA A 3 -2.98 -5.95 7.34
N ARG A 4 -2.81 -6.88 8.30
CA ARG A 4 -1.71 -6.80 9.28
C ARG A 4 -0.39 -7.14 8.63
N GLN A 5 -0.41 -8.15 7.77
CA GLN A 5 0.78 -8.58 7.05
C GLN A 5 1.22 -7.54 6.00
N LEU A 6 0.25 -6.86 5.37
CA LEU A 6 0.51 -5.70 4.52
C LEU A 6 1.10 -4.53 5.32
N ALA A 7 0.56 -4.26 6.52
CA ALA A 7 1.08 -3.21 7.40
C ALA A 7 2.54 -3.45 7.77
N ALA A 8 2.89 -4.70 8.14
CA ALA A 8 4.26 -5.11 8.40
C ALA A 8 5.15 -5.00 7.14
N TYR A 9 4.63 -5.36 5.97
CA TYR A 9 5.35 -5.27 4.69
C TYR A 9 5.69 -3.82 4.32
N LEU A 10 4.76 -2.88 4.46
CA LEU A 10 4.99 -1.46 4.16
C LEU A 10 5.68 -0.69 5.30
N GLY A 11 5.83 -1.29 6.48
CA GLY A 11 6.35 -0.58 7.66
C GLY A 11 5.40 0.49 8.20
N VAL A 12 4.08 0.31 8.04
CA VAL A 12 3.05 1.26 8.50
C VAL A 12 2.12 0.61 9.53
N SER A 13 1.41 1.42 10.31
CA SER A 13 0.40 0.91 11.25
C SER A 13 -0.79 0.28 10.53
N VAL A 14 -1.36 -0.80 11.10
CA VAL A 14 -2.55 -1.48 10.56
C VAL A 14 -3.73 -0.51 10.39
N GLN A 15 -3.86 0.47 11.30
CA GLN A 15 -4.90 1.50 11.21
C GLN A 15 -4.75 2.39 9.96
N SER A 16 -3.51 2.65 9.51
CA SER A 16 -3.25 3.36 8.25
C SER A 16 -3.72 2.52 7.06
N ILE A 17 -3.46 1.22 7.05
CA ILE A 17 -3.98 0.31 6.02
C ILE A 17 -5.51 0.36 5.97
N TYR A 18 -6.20 0.28 7.12
CA TYR A 18 -7.66 0.39 7.14
C TYR A 18 -8.17 1.74 6.65
N CYS A 19 -7.51 2.84 6.98
CA CYS A 19 -7.86 4.18 6.48
C CYS A 19 -7.75 4.22 4.94
N ARG A 20 -6.67 3.69 4.38
CA ARG A 20 -6.43 3.62 2.93
C ARG A 20 -7.38 2.67 2.21
N VAL A 21 -7.77 1.56 2.85
CA VAL A 21 -8.81 0.65 2.36
C VAL A 21 -10.16 1.36 2.27
N SER A 22 -10.54 2.12 3.30
CA SER A 22 -11.78 2.92 3.29
C SER A 22 -11.76 3.99 2.19
N ARG A 23 -10.58 4.55 1.91
CA ARG A 23 -10.35 5.52 0.83
C ARG A 23 -10.16 4.87 -0.56
N LYS A 24 -10.09 3.54 -0.63
CA LYS A 24 -9.81 2.76 -1.85
C LYS A 24 -8.51 3.19 -2.57
N GLU A 25 -7.49 3.54 -1.80
CA GLU A 25 -6.19 4.00 -2.33
C GLU A 25 -5.18 2.87 -2.58
N LEU A 26 -5.55 1.64 -2.21
CA LEU A 26 -4.73 0.43 -2.31
C LEU A 26 -5.42 -0.61 -3.21
N PRO A 27 -4.66 -1.36 -4.01
CA PRO A 27 -5.21 -2.51 -4.73
C PRO A 27 -5.66 -3.57 -3.71
N LEU A 28 -6.96 -3.85 -3.69
CA LEU A 28 -7.59 -4.74 -2.72
C LEU A 28 -8.59 -5.67 -3.37
N TYR A 29 -8.69 -6.88 -2.84
CA TYR A 29 -9.67 -7.88 -3.23
C TYR A 29 -10.68 -8.08 -2.12
N LYS A 30 -11.96 -7.92 -2.45
CA LYS A 30 -13.04 -8.26 -1.53
C LYS A 30 -13.49 -9.70 -1.77
N LEU A 31 -13.24 -10.55 -0.78
CA LEU A 31 -13.74 -11.92 -0.70
C LEU A 31 -14.81 -11.94 0.39
N GLY A 32 -16.00 -11.46 0.04
CA GLY A 32 -17.10 -11.23 0.99
C GLY A 32 -16.74 -10.19 2.05
N ARG A 33 -16.61 -10.64 3.30
CA ARG A 33 -16.20 -9.79 4.44
C ARG A 33 -14.69 -9.67 4.61
N LEU A 34 -13.92 -10.50 3.89
CA LEU A 34 -12.47 -10.53 3.99
C LEU A 34 -11.87 -9.61 2.93
N THR A 35 -10.96 -8.74 3.35
CA THR A 35 -10.11 -7.96 2.45
C THR A 35 -8.78 -8.68 2.32
N ARG A 36 -8.39 -8.99 1.08
CA ARG A 36 -7.09 -9.59 0.75
C ARG A 36 -6.31 -8.67 -0.16
N PHE A 37 -4.99 -8.76 -0.05
CA PHE A 37 -4.04 -8.04 -0.87
C PHE A 37 -3.10 -9.03 -1.54
N LYS A 38 -2.70 -8.73 -2.77
CA LYS A 38 -1.72 -9.51 -3.53
C LYS A 38 -0.39 -8.76 -3.50
N ALA A 39 0.70 -9.45 -3.18
CA ALA A 39 2.02 -8.82 -3.03
C ALA A 39 2.46 -8.13 -4.32
N ASP A 40 2.33 -8.85 -5.43
CA ASP A 40 2.64 -8.43 -6.79
C ASP A 40 1.96 -7.10 -7.18
N GLU A 41 0.67 -6.95 -6.89
CA GLU A 41 -0.03 -5.70 -7.19
C GLU A 41 0.31 -4.55 -6.25
N ILE A 42 0.59 -4.85 -4.98
CA ILE A 42 1.07 -3.85 -4.04
C ILE A 42 2.44 -3.33 -4.48
N ASP A 43 3.31 -4.22 -4.97
CA ASP A 43 4.62 -3.87 -5.50
C ASP A 43 4.51 -2.99 -6.76
N ALA A 44 3.70 -3.41 -7.73
CA ALA A 44 3.40 -2.60 -8.90
C ALA A 44 2.81 -1.23 -8.53
N TRP A 45 1.90 -1.18 -7.55
CA TRP A 45 1.34 0.06 -7.03
C TRP A 45 2.39 0.93 -6.33
N LEU A 46 3.32 0.35 -5.56
CA LEU A 46 4.44 1.06 -4.95
C LEU A 46 5.33 1.70 -6.01
N ALA A 47 5.62 0.98 -7.11
CA ALA A 47 6.37 1.52 -8.22
C ALA A 47 5.69 2.77 -8.84
N THR A 48 4.35 2.81 -8.91
CA THR A 48 3.63 4.03 -9.36
C THR A 48 3.66 5.18 -8.36
N LYS A 49 3.90 4.90 -7.08
CA LYS A 49 3.96 5.91 -6.00
C LYS A 49 5.39 6.36 -5.69
N HIS A 50 6.39 5.70 -6.25
CA HIS A 50 7.78 6.10 -6.12
C HIS A 50 7.97 7.43 -6.84
N VAL A 51 7.97 8.52 -6.08
CA VAL A 51 8.47 9.80 -6.54
C VAL A 51 9.98 9.72 -6.37
N GLU A 52 10.72 9.80 -7.48
CA GLU A 52 12.18 9.93 -7.40
C GLU A 52 12.49 11.08 -6.44
N PRO A 53 13.37 10.88 -5.44
CA PRO A 53 13.82 11.99 -4.64
C PRO A 53 14.40 13.00 -5.60
N VAL A 54 13.74 14.16 -5.72
CA VAL A 54 14.25 15.27 -6.52
C VAL A 54 15.68 15.48 -6.08
N ALA A 55 16.62 15.24 -7.00
CA ALA A 55 18.03 15.47 -6.73
C ALA A 55 18.15 16.89 -6.14
N PRO A 56 18.89 17.09 -5.04
CA PRO A 56 19.05 18.42 -4.47
C PRO A 56 19.44 19.35 -5.61
N LEU A 57 18.66 20.42 -5.79
CA LEU A 57 18.93 21.45 -6.80
C LEU A 57 20.41 21.81 -6.67
N ASP A 58 21.19 21.57 -7.71
CA ASP A 58 22.56 22.05 -7.82
C ASP A 58 22.46 23.59 -7.85
N ILE A 59 22.71 24.22 -6.69
CA ILE A 59 22.73 25.68 -6.52
C ILE A 59 24.11 26.20 -6.93
#